data_AF-A0A920HWC0-F1
#
_entry.id   AF-A0A920HWC0-F1
#
_cell.length_a   1.000
_cell.length_b   1.000
_cell.length_c   1.000
_cell.angle_alpha   90.00
_cell.angle_beta   90.00
_cell.angle_gamma   90.00
#
_symmetry.space_group_name_H-M   'P 1'
#
loop_
_entity.id
_entity.type
_entity.pdbx_description
1 polymer ?
#
loop_
_entity_poly.entity_id
_entity_poly.type
_entity_poly.pdbx_seq_one_letter_code
_entity_poly.pdbx_strand_id
1 'polypeptide(L)'
;MDKAIKYLRWTIKHDKLFLPAHESLIYIYKEINEDSKAKSAQNAYEKARNELIKSFSREEQIAQGGEPRIFRVHLGTYGEFDTPAGLFEQENIIIIPISDTKTTYLAGIFENLKDAIAYQKQMKKSGYKDPYIISYKEGEKVEF
;
A
#
# COMPACT_ATOMS: atom_id res chain seq x y z
N MET A 1 9.81 -30.97 -2.38
CA MET A 1 8.59 -30.26 -1.93
C MET A 1 8.49 -30.21 -0.40
N ASP A 2 8.54 -31.34 0.30
CA ASP A 2 8.32 -31.39 1.77
C ASP A 2 9.24 -30.52 2.62
N LYS A 3 10.53 -30.43 2.24
CA LYS A 3 11.51 -29.59 2.94
C LYS A 3 11.18 -28.09 2.83
N ALA A 4 10.70 -27.64 1.67
CA ALA A 4 10.29 -26.26 1.45
C ALA A 4 9.03 -25.93 2.27
N ILE A 5 8.02 -26.82 2.25
CA ILE A 5 6.81 -26.69 3.06
C ILE A 5 7.17 -26.57 4.55
N LYS A 6 8.10 -27.40 5.03
CA LYS A 6 8.58 -27.36 6.43
C LYS A 6 9.21 -26.01 6.79
N TYR A 7 10.06 -25.45 5.92
CA TYR A 7 10.71 -24.16 6.18
C TYR A 7 9.74 -22.98 6.15
N LEU A 8 8.82 -22.94 5.20
CA LEU A 8 7.80 -21.89 5.14
C LEU A 8 6.92 -21.90 6.39
N ARG A 9 6.54 -23.09 6.88
CA ARG A 9 5.82 -23.22 8.16
C ARG A 9 6.63 -22.71 9.36
N TRP A 10 7.95 -22.88 9.36
CA TRP A 10 8.82 -22.32 10.40
C TRP A 10 8.95 -20.81 10.32
N THR A 11 9.02 -20.23 9.12
CA THR A 11 9.00 -18.78 8.92
C THR A 11 7.71 -18.19 9.47
N ILE A 12 6.56 -18.73 9.10
CA ILE A 12 5.24 -18.28 9.59
C ILE A 12 5.14 -18.40 11.11
N LYS A 13 5.75 -19.43 11.71
CA LYS A 13 5.78 -19.61 13.17
C LYS A 13 6.55 -18.48 13.87
N HIS A 14 7.63 -17.97 13.27
CA HIS A 14 8.45 -16.90 13.86
C HIS A 14 7.92 -15.50 13.52
N ASP A 15 7.44 -15.32 12.29
CA ASP A 15 6.83 -14.09 11.82
C ASP A 15 5.53 -14.41 11.10
N LYS A 16 4.44 -14.32 11.86
CA LYS A 16 3.09 -14.62 11.35
C LYS A 16 2.61 -13.60 10.32
N LEU A 17 3.15 -12.38 10.32
CA LEU A 17 2.74 -11.29 9.43
C LEU A 17 3.58 -11.23 8.14
N PHE A 18 4.61 -12.08 8.02
CA PHE A 18 5.37 -12.24 6.80
C PHE A 18 4.55 -12.96 5.71
N LEU A 19 3.71 -12.19 5.02
CA LEU A 19 2.77 -12.65 4.01
C LEU A 19 3.38 -13.51 2.89
N PRO A 20 4.61 -13.22 2.38
CA PRO A 20 5.21 -14.02 1.31
C PRO A 20 5.36 -15.51 1.65
N ALA A 21 5.54 -15.88 2.93
CA ALA A 21 5.65 -17.28 3.32
C ALA A 21 4.30 -18.01 3.26
N HIS A 22 3.19 -17.33 3.56
CA HIS A 22 1.84 -17.90 3.42
C HIS A 22 1.47 -18.07 1.94
N GLU A 23 1.76 -17.05 1.13
CA GLU A 23 1.51 -17.06 -0.32
C GLU A 23 2.28 -18.18 -1.03
N SER A 24 3.56 -18.35 -0.68
CA SER A 24 4.39 -19.45 -1.18
C SER A 24 3.80 -20.84 -0.85
N LEU A 25 3.15 -21.00 0.31
CA LEU A 25 2.49 -22.27 0.65
C LEU A 25 1.23 -22.51 -0.17
N ILE A 26 0.46 -21.47 -0.52
CA ILE A 26 -0.74 -21.60 -1.38
C ILE A 26 -0.33 -22.18 -2.74
N TYR A 27 0.68 -21.58 -3.38
CA TYR A 27 1.17 -22.03 -4.68
C TYR A 27 1.69 -23.46 -4.64
N ILE A 28 2.51 -23.79 -3.62
CA ILE A 28 3.06 -25.15 -3.47
C ILE A 28 1.95 -26.18 -3.29
N TYR A 29 0.92 -25.88 -2.49
CA TYR A 29 -0.20 -26.81 -2.28
C TYR A 29 -1.07 -26.98 -3.53
N LYS A 30 -1.24 -25.92 -4.33
CA LYS A 30 -1.92 -26.00 -5.62
C LYS A 30 -1.16 -26.87 -6.62
N GLU A 31 0.15 -26.69 -6.72
CA GLU A 31 1.02 -27.45 -7.63
C GLU A 31 0.96 -28.96 -7.36
N ILE A 32 0.83 -29.37 -6.09
CA ILE A 32 0.74 -30.78 -5.70
C ILE A 32 -0.69 -31.32 -5.59
N ASN A 33 -1.69 -30.60 -6.12
CA ASN A 33 -3.11 -30.97 -6.09
C ASN A 33 -3.68 -31.19 -4.67
N GLU A 34 -3.12 -30.52 -3.67
CA GLU A 34 -3.58 -30.54 -2.28
C GLU A 34 -4.51 -29.36 -2.01
N ASP A 35 -5.64 -29.32 -2.73
CA ASP A 35 -6.56 -28.17 -2.75
C ASP A 35 -7.08 -27.78 -1.36
N SER A 36 -7.31 -28.75 -0.48
CA SER A 36 -7.73 -28.50 0.90
C SER A 36 -6.66 -27.74 1.70
N LYS A 37 -5.39 -28.10 1.52
CA LYS A 37 -4.27 -27.42 2.18
C LYS A 37 -3.99 -26.05 1.56
N ALA A 38 -4.15 -25.91 0.24
CA ALA A 38 -4.07 -24.62 -0.44
C ALA A 38 -5.11 -23.65 0.11
N LYS A 39 -6.37 -24.11 0.25
CA LYS A 39 -7.46 -23.33 0.84
C LYS A 39 -7.19 -22.96 2.30
N SER A 40 -6.64 -23.88 3.09
CA SER A 40 -6.24 -23.58 4.47
C SER A 40 -5.12 -22.53 4.55
N ALA A 41 -4.11 -22.61 3.68
CA ALA A 41 -3.03 -21.63 3.59
C ALA A 41 -3.56 -20.26 3.13
N GLN A 42 -4.53 -20.22 2.21
CA GLN A 42 -5.20 -19.00 1.79
C GLN A 42 -5.94 -18.33 2.94
N ASN A 43 -6.70 -19.09 3.74
CA ASN A 43 -7.36 -18.53 4.92
C ASN A 43 -6.36 -17.96 5.94
N ALA A 44 -5.20 -18.62 6.12
CA ALA A 44 -4.14 -18.14 6.99
C ALA A 44 -3.48 -16.86 6.47
N TYR A 45 -3.24 -16.79 5.16
CA TYR A 45 -2.78 -15.57 4.47
C TYR A 45 -3.76 -14.42 4.67
N GLU A 46 -5.05 -14.65 4.40
CA GLU A 46 -6.09 -13.61 4.56
C GLU A 46 -6.19 -13.13 6.00
N LYS A 47 -6.11 -14.04 6.98
CA LYS A 47 -6.06 -13.68 8.40
C LYS A 47 -4.81 -12.86 8.74
N ALA A 48 -3.63 -13.30 8.33
CA ALA A 48 -2.37 -12.60 8.60
C ALA A 48 -2.33 -11.23 7.91
N ARG A 49 -2.82 -11.13 6.68
CA ARG A 49 -2.97 -9.88 5.93
C ARG A 49 -3.94 -8.94 6.63
N ASN A 50 -5.08 -9.45 7.08
CA ASN A 50 -6.05 -8.64 7.83
C ASN A 50 -5.50 -8.22 9.20
N GLU A 51 -4.72 -9.07 9.88
CA GLU A 51 -4.02 -8.72 11.12
C GLU A 51 -2.92 -7.67 10.88
N LEU A 52 -2.19 -7.76 9.77
CA LEU A 52 -1.19 -6.77 9.36
C LEU A 52 -1.87 -5.42 9.06
N ILE A 53 -2.95 -5.42 8.26
CA ILE A 53 -3.78 -4.24 8.00
C ILE A 53 -4.38 -3.69 9.31
N LYS A 54 -4.74 -4.55 10.27
CA LYS A 54 -5.20 -4.14 11.62
C LYS A 54 -4.10 -3.58 12.49
N SER A 55 -2.87 -4.07 12.40
CA SER A 55 -1.71 -3.45 13.07
C SER A 55 -1.35 -2.09 12.48
N PHE A 56 -1.92 -1.75 11.33
CA PHE A 56 -1.91 -0.41 10.77
C PHE A 56 -3.26 0.31 10.89
N SER A 57 -4.28 -0.34 11.49
CA SER A 57 -5.63 0.20 11.49
C SER A 57 -5.83 1.33 12.49
N ARG A 58 -6.77 2.17 12.10
CA ARG A 58 -7.49 3.20 12.84
C ARG A 58 -7.64 2.92 14.34
N GLU A 59 -7.94 1.69 14.77
CA GLU A 59 -8.12 1.36 16.20
C GLU A 59 -6.82 1.40 17.03
N GLU A 60 -5.65 1.05 16.49
CA GLU A 60 -4.36 1.17 17.21
C GLU A 60 -3.83 2.61 17.21
N GLN A 61 -4.13 3.40 16.17
CA GLN A 61 -3.90 4.85 16.14
C GLN A 61 -4.76 5.59 17.18
N ILE A 62 -6.04 5.20 17.29
CA ILE A 62 -6.98 5.67 18.31
C ILE A 62 -6.56 5.19 19.72
N ALA A 63 -6.04 3.97 19.88
CA ALA A 63 -5.54 3.45 21.15
C ALA A 63 -4.28 4.19 21.65
N GLN A 64 -3.51 4.81 20.76
CA GLN A 64 -2.41 5.73 21.08
C GLN A 64 -2.86 7.19 21.25
N GLY A 65 -4.17 7.46 21.19
CA GLY A 65 -4.78 8.77 21.41
C GLY A 65 -4.76 9.72 20.20
N GLY A 66 -4.42 9.22 18.99
CA GLY A 66 -4.36 10.02 17.77
C GLY A 66 -5.51 9.71 16.81
N GLU A 67 -5.94 10.71 16.04
CA GLU A 67 -6.93 10.49 14.99
C GLU A 67 -6.27 9.92 13.71
N PRO A 68 -6.93 8.99 12.99
CA PRO A 68 -6.31 8.24 11.90
C PRO A 68 -6.04 9.11 10.68
N ARG A 69 -4.86 8.93 10.08
CA ARG A 69 -4.42 9.72 8.92
C ARG A 69 -3.95 8.82 7.79
N ILE A 70 -4.34 9.16 6.57
CA ILE A 70 -3.72 8.63 5.35
C ILE A 70 -2.93 9.75 4.69
N PHE A 71 -1.80 9.40 4.09
CA PHE A 71 -0.93 10.31 3.38
C PHE A 71 -0.94 9.98 1.90
N ARG A 72 -0.98 11.00 1.06
CA ARG A 72 -0.83 10.90 -0.40
C ARG A 72 0.23 11.90 -0.86
N VAL A 73 0.79 11.73 -2.05
CA VAL A 73 1.77 12.67 -2.60
C VAL A 73 1.17 13.41 -3.79
N HIS A 74 1.18 14.73 -3.74
CA HIS A 74 0.86 15.59 -4.86
C HIS A 74 2.00 15.55 -5.88
N LEU A 75 1.68 15.20 -7.12
CA LEU A 75 2.66 15.07 -8.22
C LEU A 75 2.66 16.25 -9.19
N GLY A 76 1.70 17.16 -9.05
CA GLY A 76 1.61 18.39 -9.83
C GLY A 76 0.20 18.72 -10.30
N THR A 77 0.07 19.94 -10.81
CA THR A 77 -1.10 20.43 -11.53
C THR A 77 -0.67 20.75 -12.96
N TYR A 78 -1.33 20.12 -13.93
CA TYR A 78 -0.99 20.20 -15.34
C TYR A 78 -2.23 20.56 -16.15
N GLY A 79 -2.02 21.21 -17.29
CA GLY A 79 -3.02 21.36 -18.33
C GLY A 79 -2.93 20.27 -19.40
N GLU A 80 -3.76 20.41 -20.42
CA GLU A 80 -3.95 19.40 -21.47
C GLU A 80 -2.65 19.07 -22.23
N PHE A 81 -1.78 20.06 -22.41
CA PHE A 81 -0.58 19.93 -23.25
C PHE A 81 0.73 19.72 -22.49
N ASP A 82 0.73 19.71 -21.16
CA ASP A 82 1.94 19.60 -20.33
C ASP A 82 1.87 18.50 -19.24
N THR A 83 0.85 17.63 -19.30
CA THR A 83 0.69 16.49 -18.38
C THR A 83 1.71 15.38 -18.69
N PRO A 84 2.60 15.00 -17.75
CA PRO A 84 3.57 13.92 -17.96
C PRO A 84 2.89 12.54 -18.05
N ALA A 85 3.18 11.78 -19.11
CA ALA A 85 2.61 10.44 -19.30
C ALA A 85 2.91 9.48 -18.13
N GLY A 86 4.09 9.60 -17.51
CA GLY A 86 4.50 8.78 -16.37
C GLY A 86 3.62 8.93 -15.11
N LEU A 87 2.74 9.94 -15.05
CA LEU A 87 1.74 10.07 -13.99
C LEU A 87 0.82 8.86 -13.96
N PHE A 88 0.36 8.41 -15.14
CA PHE A 88 -0.60 7.33 -15.28
C PHE A 88 -0.01 5.95 -14.97
N GLU A 89 1.31 5.86 -14.83
CA GLU A 89 2.02 4.66 -14.37
C GLU A 89 2.14 4.60 -12.84
N GLN A 90 1.75 5.67 -12.11
CA GLN A 90 1.79 5.70 -10.66
C GLN A 90 0.60 4.97 -10.04
N GLU A 91 0.87 4.18 -9.00
CA GLU A 91 -0.18 3.47 -8.29
C GLU A 91 -1.07 4.40 -7.46
N ASN A 92 -2.36 4.07 -7.39
CA ASN A 92 -3.37 4.77 -6.60
C ASN A 92 -3.52 6.26 -6.95
N ILE A 93 -3.45 6.57 -8.25
CA ILE A 93 -3.61 7.92 -8.75
C ILE A 93 -5.03 8.46 -8.48
N ILE A 94 -5.10 9.71 -8.03
CA ILE A 94 -6.32 10.51 -7.99
C ILE A 94 -6.14 11.68 -8.94
N ILE A 95 -7.13 11.87 -9.80
CA ILE A 95 -7.20 12.94 -10.79
C ILE A 95 -8.29 13.91 -10.33
N ILE A 96 -7.91 15.16 -10.08
CA ILE A 96 -8.80 16.20 -9.57
C ILE A 96 -8.85 17.35 -10.58
N PRO A 97 -9.93 17.48 -11.36
CA PRO A 97 -10.12 18.66 -12.21
C PRO A 97 -10.31 19.87 -11.30
N ILE A 98 -9.48 20.90 -11.47
CA ILE A 98 -9.60 22.15 -10.70
C ILE A 98 -10.12 23.31 -11.57
N SER A 99 -10.08 23.16 -12.90
CA SER A 99 -10.74 24.01 -13.89
C SER A 99 -10.86 23.26 -15.22
N ASP A 100 -11.51 23.87 -16.22
CA ASP A 100 -11.62 23.32 -17.59
C ASP A 100 -10.26 23.06 -18.27
N THR A 101 -9.18 23.65 -17.74
CA THR A 101 -7.85 23.64 -18.36
C THR A 101 -6.76 23.11 -17.44
N LYS A 102 -7.08 22.74 -16.19
CA LYS A 102 -6.10 22.29 -15.20
C LYS A 102 -6.59 21.13 -14.36
N THR A 103 -5.70 20.18 -14.16
CA THR A 103 -5.95 18.94 -13.43
C THR A 103 -4.80 18.68 -12.47
N THR A 104 -5.13 18.40 -11.21
CA THR A 104 -4.19 18.01 -10.17
C THR A 104 -4.12 16.50 -10.04
N TYR A 105 -2.91 15.98 -9.85
CA TYR A 105 -2.66 14.55 -9.71
C TYR A 105 -2.04 14.25 -8.34
N LEU A 106 -2.66 13.33 -7.61
CA LEU A 106 -2.14 12.77 -6.37
C LEU A 106 -1.86 11.28 -6.59
N ALA A 107 -0.86 10.72 -5.93
CA ALA A 107 -0.56 9.30 -6.02
C ALA A 107 -0.20 8.70 -4.66
N GLY A 108 -0.29 7.37 -4.61
CA GLY A 108 -0.04 6.59 -3.40
C GLY A 108 -1.12 6.71 -2.33
N ILE A 109 -1.12 5.73 -1.43
CA ILE A 109 -1.87 5.71 -0.18
C ILE A 109 -0.89 5.18 0.86
N PHE A 110 -0.53 6.00 1.82
CA PHE A 110 0.45 5.64 2.85
C PHE A 110 -0.18 5.82 4.22
N GLU A 111 -0.06 4.81 5.06
CA GLU A 111 -0.58 4.83 6.43
C GLU A 111 0.42 5.47 7.41
N ASN A 112 1.66 5.73 6.96
CA ASN A 112 2.69 6.40 7.74
C ASN A 112 3.48 7.43 6.90
N LEU A 113 4.02 8.44 7.59
CA LEU A 113 4.76 9.53 6.96
C LEU A 113 6.10 9.08 6.34
N LYS A 114 6.73 8.03 6.89
CA LYS A 114 8.02 7.53 6.40
C LYS A 114 7.92 7.01 4.96
N ASP A 115 6.88 6.23 4.67
CA ASP A 115 6.65 5.68 3.34
C ASP A 115 6.23 6.78 2.36
N ALA A 116 5.41 7.74 2.82
CA ALA A 116 5.06 8.93 2.03
C ALA A 116 6.30 9.78 1.66
N ILE A 117 7.24 9.99 2.60
CA ILE A 117 8.51 10.70 2.34
C ILE A 117 9.40 9.90 1.36
N ALA A 118 9.45 8.57 1.51
CA ALA A 118 10.22 7.73 0.60
C ALA A 118 9.69 7.86 -0.84
N TYR A 119 8.38 7.78 -1.00
CA TYR A 119 7.72 7.96 -2.30
C TYR A 119 7.88 9.40 -2.84
N GLN A 120 7.70 10.44 -2.01
CA GLN A 120 7.94 11.83 -2.40
C GLN A 120 9.37 12.04 -2.95
N LYS A 121 10.38 11.49 -2.28
CA LYS A 121 11.79 11.55 -2.73
C LYS A 121 11.98 10.82 -4.06
N GLN A 122 11.33 9.67 -4.24
CA GLN A 122 11.35 8.95 -5.52
C GLN A 122 10.74 9.80 -6.63
N MET A 123 9.58 10.40 -6.40
CA MET A 123 8.90 11.26 -7.38
C MET A 123 9.73 12.48 -7.76
N LYS A 124 10.39 13.11 -6.78
CA LYS A 124 11.32 14.22 -7.05
C LYS A 124 12.50 13.80 -7.93
N LYS A 125 13.04 12.59 -7.72
CA LYS A 125 14.10 12.02 -8.57
C LYS A 125 13.60 11.66 -9.97
N SER A 126 12.33 11.27 -10.10
CA SER A 126 11.67 10.97 -11.39
C SER A 126 11.30 12.22 -12.19
N GLY A 127 11.59 13.42 -11.71
CA GLY A 127 11.39 14.67 -12.45
C GLY A 127 10.08 15.40 -12.15
N TYR A 128 9.25 14.92 -11.23
CA TYR A 128 8.07 15.67 -10.78
C TYR A 128 8.50 16.94 -10.05
N LYS A 129 7.91 18.07 -10.45
CA LYS A 129 8.27 19.39 -9.92
C LYS A 129 7.58 19.62 -8.59
N ASP A 130 8.40 19.70 -7.54
CA ASP A 130 8.00 20.03 -6.16
C ASP A 130 6.86 19.15 -5.58
N PRO A 131 7.04 17.81 -5.53
CA PRO A 131 6.03 16.94 -4.93
C PRO A 131 5.96 17.16 -3.42
N TYR A 132 4.75 17.22 -2.87
CA TYR A 132 4.51 17.40 -1.44
C TYR A 132 3.47 16.42 -0.90
N ILE A 133 3.55 16.13 0.39
CA ILE A 133 2.68 15.16 1.06
C ILE A 133 1.40 15.87 1.51
N ILE A 134 0.25 15.25 1.24
CA ILE A 134 -1.06 15.67 1.73
C ILE A 134 -1.53 14.67 2.76
N SER A 135 -1.94 15.16 3.93
CA SER A 135 -2.60 14.34 4.94
C SER A 135 -4.11 14.44 4.79
N TYR A 136 -4.79 13.30 4.87
CA TYR A 136 -6.23 13.22 4.93
C TYR A 136 -6.64 12.63 6.27
N LYS A 137 -7.63 13.27 6.89
CA LYS A 137 -8.26 12.86 8.13
C LYS A 137 -9.74 12.70 7.85
N GLU A 138 -10.28 11.51 8.06
CA GLU A 138 -11.70 11.19 7.78
C GLU A 138 -12.16 11.50 6.34
N GLY A 139 -11.24 11.47 5.37
CA GLY A 139 -11.53 11.80 3.98
C GLY A 139 -11.45 13.29 3.65
N GLU A 140 -11.26 14.15 4.64
CA GLU A 140 -11.01 15.58 4.45
C GLU A 140 -9.51 15.88 4.41
N LYS A 141 -9.12 16.81 3.51
CA LYS A 141 -7.75 17.31 3.44
C LYS A 141 -7.46 18.11 4.72
N VAL A 142 -6.40 17.75 5.43
CA VAL A 142 -5.90 18.52 6.58
C VAL A 142 -4.57 19.14 6.19
N GLU A 143 -4.50 20.47 6.26
CA GLU A 143 -3.24 21.19 6.10
C GLU A 143 -2.32 20.90 7.30
N PHE A 144 -1.04 20.74 6.98
CA PHE A 144 0.01 20.40 7.94
C PHE A 144 0.86 21.62 8.24
#